data_AF-A0A4C1UWY7-F1
#
_entry.id   AF-A0A4C1UWY7-F1
#
_cell.length_a   1.000
_cell.length_b   1.000
_cell.length_c   1.000
_cell.angle_alpha   90.00
_cell.angle_beta   90.00
_cell.angle_gamma   90.00
#
_symmetry.space_group_name_H-M   'P 1'
#
loop_
_entity.id
_entity.type
_entity.pdbx_description
1 polymer ?
#
loop_
_entity_poly.entity_id
_entity_poly.type
_entity_poly.pdbx_seq_one_letter_code
_entity_poly.pdbx_strand_id
1 'polypeptide(L)'
;MTHLKKSANAIIVTALFPQQRILSYLFVQCDPQDIPPVTENELAEVCNRVGNKKAPRLDGISNIALKTAIKAAPTLFLSIYDICLKEETFPRKWKQQ
;
A
#
# COMPACT_ATOMS: atom_id res chain seq x y z
N MET A 1 9.67 27.14 -41.10
CA MET A 1 10.28 25.94 -40.48
C MET A 1 10.64 26.26 -39.04
N THR A 2 9.72 26.03 -38.10
CA THR A 2 9.91 26.33 -36.67
C THR A 2 10.72 25.22 -36.01
N HIS A 3 11.95 25.57 -35.59
CA HIS A 3 12.82 24.70 -34.79
C HIS A 3 12.20 24.44 -33.40
N LEU A 4 11.83 23.20 -33.14
CA LEU A 4 11.42 22.73 -31.82
C LEU A 4 12.68 22.55 -30.96
N LYS A 5 13.04 23.55 -30.16
CA LYS A 5 14.06 23.38 -29.10
C LYS A 5 13.51 22.42 -28.05
N LYS A 6 13.88 21.14 -28.11
CA LYS A 6 13.67 20.22 -26.98
C LYS A 6 14.55 20.68 -25.81
N SER A 7 13.91 21.10 -24.73
CA SER A 7 14.56 21.48 -23.47
C SER A 7 15.32 20.28 -22.88
N ALA A 8 16.54 20.50 -22.37
CA ALA A 8 17.40 19.46 -21.81
C ALA A 8 16.71 18.62 -20.71
N ASN A 9 15.80 19.24 -19.95
CA ASN A 9 15.01 18.57 -18.93
C ASN A 9 14.10 17.48 -19.50
N ALA A 10 13.53 17.69 -20.70
CA ALA A 10 12.67 16.71 -21.33
C ALA A 10 13.45 15.45 -21.74
N ILE A 11 14.73 15.61 -22.11
CA ILE A 11 15.61 14.50 -22.48
C ILE A 11 15.98 13.70 -21.22
N ILE A 12 16.36 14.38 -20.14
CA ILE A 12 16.69 13.73 -18.86
C ILE A 12 15.49 12.96 -18.31
N VAL A 13 14.30 13.55 -18.31
CA VAL A 13 13.09 12.87 -17.82
C VAL A 13 12.77 11.63 -18.66
N THR A 14 12.87 11.71 -19.98
CA THR A 14 12.57 10.56 -20.85
C THR A 14 13.62 9.44 -20.71
N ALA A 15 14.90 9.80 -20.53
CA ALA A 15 15.99 8.84 -20.40
C ALA A 15 16.01 8.14 -19.03
N LEU A 16 15.72 8.87 -17.95
CA LEU A 16 15.69 8.33 -16.59
C LEU A 16 14.37 7.67 -16.23
N PHE A 17 13.27 8.10 -16.84
CA PHE A 17 11.93 7.56 -16.62
C PHE A 17 11.35 7.04 -17.94
N PRO A 18 11.84 5.90 -18.46
CA PRO A 18 11.28 5.30 -19.65
C PRO A 18 9.79 5.05 -19.44
N GLN A 19 8.97 5.34 -20.47
CA GLN A 19 7.53 5.11 -20.41
C GLN A 19 7.28 3.63 -20.11
N GLN A 20 6.75 3.34 -18.93
CA GLN A 20 6.33 2.00 -18.56
C GLN A 20 5.08 1.66 -19.36
N ARG A 21 4.99 0.40 -19.83
CA ARG A 21 3.76 -0.10 -20.46
C ARG A 21 2.61 0.06 -19.46
N ILE A 22 1.51 0.65 -19.94
CA ILE A 22 0.25 0.62 -19.20
C ILE A 22 -0.19 -0.84 -19.18
N LEU A 23 -0.16 -1.46 -18.00
CA LEU A 23 -0.71 -2.80 -17.80
C LEU A 23 -2.23 -2.67 -17.72
N SER A 24 -2.93 -3.21 -18.72
CA SER A 24 -4.38 -3.40 -18.64
C SER A 24 -4.64 -4.64 -17.78
N TYR A 25 -4.78 -4.45 -16.48
CA TYR A 25 -5.30 -5.50 -15.62
C TYR A 25 -6.76 -5.73 -16.01
N LEU A 26 -7.09 -6.96 -16.39
CA LEU A 26 -8.49 -7.39 -16.45
C LEU A 26 -9.04 -7.31 -15.04
N PHE A 27 -10.03 -6.44 -14.83
CA PHE A 27 -10.75 -6.39 -13.56
C PHE A 27 -11.68 -7.61 -13.51
N VAL A 28 -11.22 -8.67 -12.87
CA VAL A 28 -12.06 -9.82 -12.54
C VAL A 28 -12.84 -9.42 -11.30
N GLN A 29 -14.17 -9.33 -11.41
CA GLN A 29 -15.02 -9.18 -10.23
C GLN A 29 -14.89 -10.46 -9.40
N CYS A 30 -14.45 -10.32 -8.16
CA CYS A 30 -14.44 -11.39 -7.17
C CYS A 30 -15.69 -11.22 -6.30
N ASP A 31 -16.43 -12.29 -6.01
CA ASP A 31 -17.50 -12.21 -5.03
C ASP A 31 -16.86 -11.95 -3.65
N PRO A 32 -17.30 -10.93 -2.89
CA PRO A 32 -16.83 -10.73 -1.52
C PRO A 32 -16.98 -11.96 -0.62
N GLN A 33 -17.89 -12.88 -0.93
CA GLN A 33 -18.06 -14.14 -0.22
C GLN A 33 -16.96 -15.16 -0.50
N ASP A 34 -16.26 -15.03 -1.63
CA ASP A 34 -15.13 -15.90 -2.01
C ASP A 34 -13.82 -15.46 -1.34
N ILE A 35 -13.79 -14.30 -0.70
CA ILE A 35 -12.60 -13.79 0.00
C ILE A 35 -12.56 -14.43 1.40
N PRO A 36 -11.55 -15.26 1.70
CA PRO A 36 -11.42 -15.85 3.04
C PRO A 36 -11.14 -14.75 4.08
N PRO A 37 -11.66 -14.90 5.31
CA PRO A 37 -11.36 -13.98 6.40
C PRO A 37 -9.88 -14.06 6.78
N VAL A 38 -9.32 -12.93 7.22
CA VAL A 38 -7.95 -12.83 7.73
C VAL A 38 -7.85 -13.61 9.05
N THR A 39 -6.83 -14.44 9.16
CA THR A 39 -6.58 -15.24 10.35
C THR A 39 -5.69 -14.54 11.37
N GLU A 40 -5.82 -14.92 12.65
CA GLU A 40 -4.92 -14.46 13.70
C GLU A 40 -3.44 -14.79 13.41
N ASN A 41 -3.18 -15.96 12.80
CA ASN A 41 -1.83 -16.38 12.43
C ASN A 41 -1.22 -15.44 11.38
N GLU A 42 -1.96 -15.13 10.32
CA GLU A 42 -1.50 -14.19 9.29
C GLU A 42 -1.21 -12.82 9.90
N LEU A 43 -2.10 -12.32 10.76
CA LEU A 43 -1.90 -11.07 11.46
C LEU A 43 -0.65 -11.08 12.34
N ALA A 44 -0.41 -12.18 13.06
CA ALA A 44 0.76 -12.35 13.91
C ALA A 44 2.07 -12.42 13.09
N GLU A 45 2.08 -13.17 11.99
CA GLU A 45 3.23 -13.30 11.09
C GLU A 45 3.60 -11.95 10.47
N VAL A 46 2.61 -11.21 9.95
CA VAL A 46 2.83 -9.87 9.39
C VAL A 46 3.33 -8.91 10.46
N CYS A 47 2.71 -8.91 11.64
CA CYS A 47 3.13 -8.10 12.78
C CYS A 47 4.59 -8.38 13.16
N ASN A 48 5.03 -9.65 13.13
CA ASN A 48 6.42 -10.02 13.42
C ASN A 48 7.39 -9.56 12.33
N ARG A 49 7.00 -9.63 11.05
CA ARG A 49 7.83 -9.20 9.90
C ARG A 49 8.11 -7.71 9.86
N VAL A 50 7.25 -6.87 10.44
CA VAL A 50 7.44 -5.41 10.46
C VAL A 50 8.71 -5.06 11.27
N GLY A 51 9.71 -4.41 10.67
CA GLY A 51 10.96 -4.09 11.37
C GLY A 51 10.80 -2.94 12.39
N ASN A 52 11.27 -3.12 13.63
CA ASN A 52 11.12 -2.11 14.70
C ASN A 52 11.93 -0.81 14.47
N LYS A 53 12.99 -0.87 13.67
CA LYS A 53 13.95 0.23 13.48
C LYS A 53 13.57 1.21 12.37
N LYS A 54 12.38 1.08 11.78
CA LYS A 54 11.94 2.03 10.75
C LYS A 54 11.52 3.34 11.43
N ALA A 55 11.91 4.46 10.85
CA ALA A 55 11.47 5.77 11.30
C ALA A 55 9.92 5.85 11.22
N PRO A 56 9.25 6.45 12.22
CA PRO A 56 7.84 6.77 12.13
C PRO A 56 7.55 7.61 10.90
N ARG A 57 6.33 7.51 10.38
CA ARG A 57 5.89 8.37 9.31
C ARG A 57 5.56 9.77 9.86
N LEU A 58 5.05 10.65 8.99
CA LEU A 58 4.49 11.94 9.38
C LEU A 58 3.34 11.81 10.39
N ASP A 59 2.70 10.64 10.48
CA ASP A 59 1.69 10.32 11.50
C ASP A 59 2.26 10.15 12.92
N GLY A 60 3.59 10.04 13.07
CA GLY A 60 4.25 9.82 14.35
C GLY A 60 4.06 8.40 14.94
N ILE A 61 3.37 7.51 14.23
CA ILE A 61 3.10 6.15 14.72
C ILE A 61 4.31 5.27 14.43
N SER A 62 5.00 4.85 15.49
CA SER A 62 6.13 3.93 15.35
C SER A 62 5.66 2.50 15.11
N ASN A 63 6.51 1.69 14.46
CA ASN A 63 6.25 0.25 14.30
C ASN A 63 6.11 -0.48 15.64
N ILE A 64 6.76 0.01 16.70
CA ILE A 64 6.61 -0.55 18.04
C ILE A 64 5.20 -0.28 18.55
N ALA A 65 4.71 0.96 18.44
CA ALA A 65 3.35 1.32 18.86
C ALA A 65 2.29 0.51 18.09
N LEU A 66 2.45 0.37 16.77
CA LEU A 66 1.55 -0.43 15.94
C LEU A 66 1.53 -1.90 16.39
N LYS A 67 2.70 -2.52 16.59
CA LYS A 67 2.79 -3.90 17.08
C LYS A 67 2.16 -4.07 18.46
N THR A 68 2.38 -3.12 19.36
CA THR A 68 1.77 -3.14 20.70
C THR A 68 0.26 -3.06 20.61
N ALA A 69 -0.29 -2.21 19.73
CA ALA A 69 -1.72 -2.10 19.52
C ALA A 69 -2.31 -3.39 18.94
N ILE A 70 -1.68 -3.99 17.92
CA ILE A 70 -2.11 -5.26 17.32
C ILE A 70 -2.14 -6.38 18.38
N LYS A 71 -1.12 -6.45 19.25
CA LYS A 71 -1.08 -7.43 20.34
C LYS A 71 -2.14 -7.19 21.41
N ALA A 72 -2.46 -5.92 21.69
CA ALA A 72 -3.46 -5.55 22.70
C ALA A 72 -4.90 -5.77 22.23
N ALA A 73 -5.16 -5.63 20.93
CA ALA A 73 -6.50 -5.72 20.36
C ALA A 73 -6.52 -6.41 18.98
N PRO A 74 -6.11 -7.68 18.86
CA PRO A 74 -5.98 -8.35 17.56
C PRO A 74 -7.31 -8.42 16.79
N THR A 75 -8.42 -8.65 17.49
CA THR A 75 -9.77 -8.72 16.91
C THR A 75 -10.20 -7.44 16.20
N LEU A 76 -9.78 -6.27 16.69
CA LEU A 76 -10.07 -4.98 16.05
C LEU A 76 -9.34 -4.87 14.70
N PHE A 77 -8.09 -5.32 14.63
CA PHE A 77 -7.33 -5.27 13.39
C PHE A 77 -7.86 -6.29 12.37
N LEU A 78 -8.20 -7.50 12.82
CA LEU A 78 -8.83 -8.51 11.95
C LEU A 78 -10.12 -7.99 11.32
N SER A 79 -11.02 -7.41 12.11
CA SER A 79 -12.29 -6.90 11.59
C SER A 79 -12.08 -5.75 10.60
N ILE A 80 -11.15 -4.83 10.87
CA ILE A 80 -10.80 -3.75 9.95
C ILE A 80 -10.26 -4.32 8.63
N TYR A 81 -9.36 -5.30 8.68
CA TYR A 81 -8.80 -5.89 7.46
C TYR A 81 -9.83 -6.67 6.66
N ASP A 82 -10.69 -7.45 7.31
CA ASP A 82 -11.79 -8.16 6.65
C ASP A 82 -12.76 -7.21 5.95
N ILE A 83 -13.13 -6.10 6.61
CA ILE A 83 -13.98 -5.06 6.01
C ILE A 83 -13.29 -4.43 4.81
N CYS A 84 -12.02 -4.04 4.94
CA CYS A 84 -11.25 -3.46 3.84
C CYS A 84 -11.18 -4.39 2.62
N LEU A 85 -11.01 -5.70 2.83
CA LEU A 85 -10.95 -6.68 1.75
C LEU A 85 -12.31 -6.90 1.10
N LYS A 86 -13.38 -7.05 1.90
CA LYS A 86 -14.74 -7.30 1.40
C LYS A 86 -15.36 -6.09 0.71
N GLU A 87 -15.10 -4.89 1.21
CA GLU A 87 -15.64 -3.64 0.66
C GLU A 87 -14.69 -2.99 -0.36
N GLU A 88 -13.55 -3.62 -0.66
CA GLU A 88 -12.49 -3.08 -1.51
C GLU A 88 -12.06 -1.64 -1.13
N THR A 89 -12.21 -1.29 0.16
CA THR A 89 -12.07 0.07 0.65
C THR A 89 -10.76 0.24 1.40
N PHE A 90 -9.86 1.01 0.78
CA PHE A 90 -8.52 1.31 1.32
C PHE A 90 -8.30 2.82 1.45
N PRO A 91 -7.39 3.26 2.32
CA PRO A 91 -7.05 4.67 2.44
C PRO A 91 -6.63 5.28 1.09
N ARG A 92 -7.38 6.29 0.61
CA ARG A 92 -7.08 6.98 -0.67
C ARG A 92 -5.68 7.56 -0.73
N LYS A 93 -5.11 7.94 0.42
CA LYS A 93 -3.76 8.48 0.56
C LYS A 93 -2.87 7.46 1.28
N TRP A 94 -2.29 6.55 0.51
CA TRP A 94 -1.36 5.56 1.05
C TRP A 94 0.07 6.12 1.23
N LYS A 95 0.43 7.15 0.46
CA LYS A 95 1.69 7.90 0.57
C LYS A 95 1.53 9.36 0.19
N GLN A 96 1.81 10.23 1.14
CA GLN A 96 2.02 11.65 0.86
C GLN A 96 3.51 11.80 0.51
N GLN A 97 3.77 12.15 -0.75
CA GLN A 97 5.11 12.55 -1.22
C GLN A 97 5.40 14.00 -0.84
#